data_AF-N9XRU6-F1
#
_entry.id   AF-N9XRU6-F1
#
_cell.length_a   1.000
_cell.length_b   1.000
_cell.length_c   1.000
_cell.angle_alpha   90.00
_cell.angle_beta   90.00
_cell.angle_gamma   90.00
#
_symmetry.space_group_name_H-M   'P 1'
#
loop_
_entity.id
_entity.type
_entity.pdbx_description
1 polymer ?
#
loop_
_entity_poly.entity_id
_entity_poly.type
_entity_poly.pdbx_seq_one_letter_code
_entity_poly.pdbx_strand_id
1 'polypeptide(L)'
;VTTDKAGVATLNNIPWGTYTVRETKAPIGYELSGKEQTITIDANNVSNVQNLTFSDKKILGSLVITKTDEKGNVLSGAEFMVTGPNGFKKEVTTDSKGIASLDNIEWGTYKVQEIKAPEGYNLNSVAQTVEVSKFTVGQPQKLIFKDSKMLGSLVITKVGNDGAKLSGAEFTVEGPNGYKQVVTTDKDGVATLNNIPWGTYEI
;
A
#
# COMPACT_ATOMS: atom_id res chain seq x y z
N VAL A 1 4.63 -35.45 -18.01
CA VAL A 1 4.94 -34.43 -19.04
C VAL A 1 4.77 -33.06 -18.40
N THR A 2 5.56 -32.06 -18.78
CA THR A 2 5.48 -30.69 -18.25
C THR A 2 5.37 -29.72 -19.42
N THR A 3 4.60 -28.65 -19.27
CA THR A 3 4.49 -27.60 -20.28
C THR A 3 5.77 -26.76 -20.37
N ASP A 4 6.08 -26.26 -21.55
CA ASP A 4 7.15 -25.31 -21.80
C ASP A 4 6.72 -23.85 -21.46
N LYS A 5 7.57 -22.89 -21.83
CA LYS A 5 7.30 -21.45 -21.61
C LYS A 5 6.13 -20.90 -22.43
N ALA A 6 5.75 -21.58 -23.52
CA ALA A 6 4.58 -21.24 -24.32
C ALA A 6 3.31 -21.93 -23.79
N GLY A 7 3.42 -22.74 -22.72
CA GLY A 7 2.30 -23.50 -22.16
C GLY A 7 2.02 -24.82 -22.89
N VAL A 8 2.95 -25.31 -23.71
CA VAL A 8 2.75 -26.50 -24.55
C VAL A 8 3.52 -27.70 -24.01
N ALA A 9 2.87 -28.86 -23.97
CA ALA A 9 3.47 -30.14 -23.65
C ALA A 9 3.15 -31.12 -24.78
N THR A 10 4.16 -31.78 -25.35
CA THR A 10 3.97 -32.75 -26.45
C THR A 10 4.38 -34.15 -26.01
N LEU A 11 3.57 -35.15 -26.37
CA LEU A 11 3.88 -36.56 -26.21
C LEU A 11 3.73 -37.24 -27.57
N ASN A 12 4.81 -37.86 -28.05
CA ASN A 12 4.87 -38.49 -29.37
C ASN A 12 4.87 -40.02 -29.24
N ASN A 13 4.51 -40.71 -30.34
CA ASN A 13 4.55 -42.16 -30.45
C ASN A 13 3.73 -42.89 -29.37
N ILE A 14 2.56 -42.36 -29.03
CA ILE A 14 1.63 -43.01 -28.10
C ILE A 14 0.91 -44.17 -28.80
N PRO A 15 0.86 -45.37 -28.19
CA PRO A 15 0.09 -46.49 -28.72
C PRO A 15 -1.40 -46.19 -28.86
N TRP A 16 -2.11 -47.08 -29.56
CA TRP A 16 -3.58 -47.07 -29.56
C TRP A 16 -4.11 -47.35 -28.16
N GLY A 17 -5.21 -46.68 -27.82
CA GLY A 17 -5.85 -46.84 -26.53
C GLY A 17 -6.57 -45.58 -26.07
N THR A 18 -7.25 -45.72 -24.94
CA THR A 18 -7.92 -44.62 -24.26
C THR A 18 -7.04 -44.13 -23.11
N TYR A 19 -6.77 -42.84 -23.08
CA TYR A 19 -5.93 -42.19 -22.07
C TYR A 19 -6.74 -41.17 -21.29
N THR A 20 -6.60 -41.19 -19.97
CA THR A 20 -7.06 -40.12 -19.09
C THR A 20 -5.89 -39.23 -18.72
N VAL A 21 -6.03 -37.93 -18.99
CA VAL A 21 -5.02 -36.92 -18.70
C VAL A 21 -5.55 -36.02 -17.58
N ARG A 22 -4.74 -35.85 -16.54
CA ARG A 22 -5.04 -34.98 -15.40
C ARG A 22 -3.83 -34.14 -15.07
N GLU A 23 -4.07 -32.87 -14.76
CA GLU A 23 -3.04 -32.02 -14.18
C GLU A 23 -2.74 -32.45 -12.73
N THR A 24 -1.46 -32.63 -12.41
CA THR A 24 -1.02 -33.06 -11.07
C THR A 24 -0.39 -31.94 -10.25
N LYS A 25 -0.08 -30.80 -10.89
CA LYS A 25 0.54 -29.65 -10.25
C LYS A 25 0.30 -28.38 -11.07
N ALA A 26 -0.42 -27.43 -10.49
CA ALA A 26 -0.61 -26.11 -11.08
C ALA A 26 0.66 -25.25 -11.04
N PRO A 27 0.81 -24.29 -11.95
CA PRO A 27 1.80 -23.22 -11.84
C PRO A 27 1.62 -22.38 -10.57
N ILE A 28 2.68 -21.67 -10.18
CA ILE A 28 2.61 -20.72 -9.04
C ILE A 28 1.55 -19.64 -9.35
N GLY A 29 0.68 -19.36 -8.37
CA GLY A 29 -0.37 -18.37 -8.50
C GLY A 29 -1.66 -18.88 -9.16
N TYR A 30 -1.78 -20.19 -9.36
CA TYR A 30 -2.95 -20.84 -9.96
C TYR A 30 -3.49 -21.97 -9.07
N GLU A 31 -4.81 -22.15 -9.09
CA GLU A 31 -5.50 -23.25 -8.43
C GLU A 31 -5.42 -24.51 -9.29
N LEU A 32 -4.97 -25.62 -8.70
CA LEU A 32 -5.00 -26.93 -9.36
C LEU A 32 -6.45 -27.30 -9.68
N SER A 33 -6.82 -27.31 -10.97
CA SER A 33 -8.21 -27.53 -11.36
C SER A 33 -8.70 -28.96 -11.05
N GLY A 34 -7.79 -29.94 -10.99
CA GLY A 34 -8.12 -31.36 -10.73
C GLY A 34 -8.97 -32.05 -11.80
N LYS A 35 -9.32 -31.35 -12.89
CA LYS A 35 -10.13 -31.87 -13.99
C LYS A 35 -9.37 -32.94 -14.77
N GLU A 36 -10.11 -33.94 -15.21
CA GLU A 36 -9.60 -34.99 -16.10
C GLU A 36 -10.20 -34.81 -17.49
N GLN A 37 -9.41 -35.07 -18.52
CA GLN A 37 -9.86 -35.16 -19.91
C GLN A 37 -9.45 -36.51 -20.48
N THR A 38 -10.34 -37.13 -21.24
CA THR A 38 -10.10 -38.43 -21.87
C THR A 38 -9.96 -38.28 -23.37
N ILE A 39 -8.96 -38.93 -23.95
CA ILE A 39 -8.79 -39.07 -25.41
C ILE A 39 -8.72 -40.55 -25.78
N THR A 40 -9.17 -40.88 -26.98
CA THR A 40 -8.98 -42.23 -27.55
C THR A 40 -8.19 -42.11 -28.83
N ILE A 41 -7.08 -42.82 -28.92
CA ILE A 41 -6.26 -42.96 -30.12
C ILE A 41 -6.56 -44.31 -30.76
N ASP A 42 -7.01 -44.29 -32.01
CA ASP A 42 -7.36 -45.48 -32.78
C ASP A 42 -6.92 -45.35 -34.25
N ALA A 43 -7.25 -46.36 -35.05
CA ALA A 43 -6.89 -46.40 -36.48
C ALA A 43 -7.40 -45.19 -37.28
N ASN A 44 -8.47 -44.52 -36.84
CA ASN A 44 -9.10 -43.42 -37.58
C ASN A 44 -8.43 -42.07 -37.31
N ASN A 45 -7.77 -41.91 -36.16
CA ASN A 45 -7.23 -40.62 -35.73
C ASN A 45 -5.75 -40.64 -35.33
N VAL A 46 -5.06 -41.79 -35.43
CA VAL A 46 -3.63 -41.96 -35.07
C VAL A 46 -2.69 -41.02 -35.81
N SER A 47 -3.04 -40.60 -37.03
CA SER A 47 -2.25 -39.63 -37.81
C SER A 47 -2.56 -38.16 -37.48
N ASN A 48 -3.57 -37.90 -36.65
CA ASN A 48 -4.00 -36.55 -36.29
C ASN A 48 -3.46 -36.15 -34.92
N VAL A 49 -3.03 -34.90 -34.78
CA VAL A 49 -2.68 -34.33 -33.47
C VAL A 49 -3.96 -34.18 -32.64
N GLN A 50 -4.02 -34.87 -31.51
CA GLN A 50 -5.06 -34.67 -30.52
C GLN A 50 -4.66 -33.52 -29.59
N ASN A 51 -5.51 -32.49 -29.49
CA ASN A 51 -5.27 -31.34 -28.63
C ASN A 51 -6.13 -31.42 -27.37
N LEU A 52 -5.50 -31.27 -26.23
CA LEU A 52 -6.15 -31.09 -24.94
C LEU A 52 -5.83 -29.70 -24.40
N THR A 53 -6.79 -29.07 -23.74
CA THR A 53 -6.62 -27.76 -23.13
C THR A 53 -7.09 -27.81 -21.69
N PHE A 54 -6.18 -27.47 -20.78
CA PHE A 54 -6.44 -27.31 -19.36
C PHE A 54 -6.39 -25.82 -19.01
N SER A 55 -7.23 -25.41 -18.08
CA SER A 55 -7.36 -24.00 -17.68
C SER A 55 -7.46 -23.92 -16.16
N ASP A 56 -6.55 -23.17 -15.55
CA ASP A 56 -6.56 -22.93 -14.12
C ASP A 56 -7.05 -21.53 -13.78
N LYS A 57 -7.64 -21.40 -12.59
CA LYS A 57 -8.00 -20.10 -12.03
C LYS A 57 -6.81 -19.48 -11.34
N LYS A 58 -6.60 -18.18 -11.51
CA LYS A 58 -5.61 -17.43 -10.74
C LYS A 58 -6.03 -17.38 -9.27
N ILE A 59 -5.08 -17.64 -8.37
CA ILE A 59 -5.22 -17.30 -6.96
C ILE A 59 -4.84 -15.83 -6.83
N LEU A 60 -5.77 -15.01 -6.35
CA LEU A 60 -5.55 -13.57 -6.17
C LEU A 60 -5.20 -13.27 -4.71
N GLY A 61 -4.33 -12.30 -4.50
CA GLY A 61 -3.99 -11.76 -3.20
C GLY A 61 -4.74 -10.46 -2.88
N SER A 62 -4.41 -9.90 -1.72
CA SER A 62 -4.78 -8.56 -1.35
C SER A 62 -3.65 -7.86 -0.60
N LEU A 63 -3.71 -6.53 -0.58
CA LEU A 63 -2.79 -5.65 0.13
C LEU A 63 -3.58 -4.73 1.05
N VAL A 64 -3.14 -4.62 2.28
CA VAL A 64 -3.68 -3.73 3.30
C VAL A 64 -2.59 -2.76 3.74
N ILE A 65 -2.86 -1.47 3.60
CA ILE A 65 -1.98 -0.40 4.04
C ILE A 65 -2.59 0.21 5.30
N THR A 66 -1.84 0.25 6.38
CA THR A 66 -2.20 0.97 7.60
C THR A 66 -1.36 2.23 7.70
N LYS A 67 -2.03 3.38 7.86
CA LYS A 67 -1.38 4.66 8.07
C LYS A 67 -1.52 5.10 9.52
N THR A 68 -0.39 5.41 10.14
CA THR A 68 -0.37 5.97 11.50
C THR A 68 0.53 7.18 11.60
N ASP A 69 0.49 7.86 12.75
CA ASP A 69 1.58 8.73 13.19
C ASP A 69 2.66 7.95 13.96
N GLU A 70 3.69 8.65 14.42
CA GLU A 70 4.79 8.09 15.22
C GLU A 70 4.32 7.48 16.55
N LYS A 71 3.19 7.92 17.08
CA LYS A 71 2.58 7.45 18.34
C LYS A 71 1.61 6.29 18.12
N GLY A 72 1.34 5.91 16.87
CA GLY A 72 0.43 4.83 16.51
C GLY A 72 -1.04 5.26 16.35
N ASN A 73 -1.34 6.56 16.35
CA ASN A 73 -2.69 7.04 16.03
C ASN A 73 -2.95 6.83 14.53
N VAL A 74 -4.12 6.29 14.18
CA VAL A 74 -4.48 6.04 12.78
C VAL A 74 -4.78 7.34 12.03
N LEU A 75 -4.40 7.42 10.75
CA LEU A 75 -4.54 8.63 9.94
C LEU A 75 -5.36 8.38 8.66
N SER A 76 -6.45 9.12 8.51
CA SER A 76 -7.29 9.09 7.30
C SER A 76 -6.82 10.10 6.25
N GLY A 77 -7.12 9.82 4.98
CA GLY A 77 -6.88 10.75 3.87
C GLY A 77 -5.46 10.75 3.29
N ALA A 78 -4.60 9.82 3.69
CA ALA A 78 -3.33 9.60 2.98
C ALA A 78 -3.62 8.95 1.62
N GLU A 79 -3.01 9.45 0.55
CA GLU A 79 -3.13 8.85 -0.78
C GLU A 79 -1.83 8.12 -1.14
N PHE A 80 -1.98 6.90 -1.65
CA PHE A 80 -0.89 6.01 -2.02
C PHE A 80 -0.97 5.62 -3.48
N MET A 81 0.17 5.67 -4.17
CA MET A 81 0.36 5.04 -5.47
C MET A 81 0.88 3.61 -5.27
N VAL A 82 0.14 2.63 -5.79
CA VAL A 82 0.53 1.22 -5.84
C VAL A 82 0.87 0.85 -7.28
N THR A 83 2.10 0.39 -7.51
CA THR A 83 2.56 -0.15 -8.80
C THR A 83 2.95 -1.61 -8.66
N GLY A 84 2.75 -2.41 -9.71
CA GLY A 84 3.01 -3.86 -9.67
C GLY A 84 3.32 -4.46 -11.03
N PRO A 85 3.26 -5.81 -11.13
CA PRO A 85 3.54 -6.55 -12.37
C PRO A 85 2.62 -6.14 -13.52
N ASN A 86 3.03 -6.44 -14.76
CA ASN A 86 2.22 -6.26 -15.97
C ASN A 86 1.68 -4.82 -16.16
N GLY A 87 2.40 -3.82 -15.65
CA GLY A 87 1.99 -2.42 -15.72
C GLY A 87 0.88 -2.03 -14.73
N PHE A 88 0.59 -2.87 -13.72
CA PHE A 88 -0.39 -2.56 -12.70
C PHE A 88 -0.06 -1.23 -12.02
N LYS A 89 -1.06 -0.35 -11.93
CA LYS A 89 -0.96 0.96 -11.28
C LYS A 89 -2.33 1.37 -10.73
N LYS A 90 -2.41 1.73 -9.45
CA LYS A 90 -3.65 2.18 -8.81
C LYS A 90 -3.37 3.13 -7.66
N GLU A 91 -4.21 4.15 -7.51
CA GLU A 91 -4.24 5.01 -6.33
C GLU A 91 -5.26 4.51 -5.32
N VAL A 92 -4.90 4.56 -4.04
CA VAL A 92 -5.76 4.18 -2.92
C VAL A 92 -5.63 5.21 -1.80
N THR A 93 -6.71 5.44 -1.06
CA THR A 93 -6.77 6.43 0.01
C THR A 93 -7.12 5.76 1.33
N THR A 94 -6.51 6.17 2.44
CA THR A 94 -6.87 5.63 3.75
C THR A 94 -8.20 6.15 4.25
N ASP A 95 -9.01 5.23 4.78
CA ASP A 95 -10.31 5.52 5.38
C ASP A 95 -10.19 6.12 6.80
N SER A 96 -11.32 6.31 7.48
CA SER A 96 -11.39 6.85 8.85
C SER A 96 -10.71 5.97 9.91
N LYS A 97 -10.38 4.72 9.59
CA LYS A 97 -9.62 3.80 10.45
C LYS A 97 -8.13 3.78 10.06
N GLY A 98 -7.71 4.64 9.13
CA GLY A 98 -6.36 4.70 8.60
C GLY A 98 -6.00 3.50 7.73
N ILE A 99 -6.98 2.86 7.10
CA ILE A 99 -6.79 1.65 6.30
C ILE A 99 -7.09 1.95 4.83
N ALA A 100 -6.20 1.52 3.94
CA ALA A 100 -6.47 1.40 2.51
C ALA A 100 -6.29 -0.06 2.09
N SER A 101 -7.29 -0.63 1.43
CA SER A 101 -7.26 -2.03 0.97
C SER A 101 -7.28 -2.10 -0.55
N LEU A 102 -6.53 -3.07 -1.07
CA LEU A 102 -6.46 -3.40 -2.48
C LEU A 102 -6.60 -4.90 -2.66
N ASP A 103 -7.76 -5.33 -3.14
CA ASP A 103 -8.07 -6.73 -3.39
C ASP A 103 -7.83 -7.12 -4.85
N ASN A 104 -7.90 -8.43 -5.11
CA ASN A 104 -7.85 -9.02 -6.45
C ASN A 104 -6.54 -8.73 -7.19
N ILE A 105 -5.42 -8.70 -6.46
CA ILE A 105 -4.10 -8.46 -7.06
C ILE A 105 -3.43 -9.78 -7.44
N GLU A 106 -2.75 -9.79 -8.59
CA GLU A 106 -2.02 -10.96 -9.05
C GLU A 106 -0.77 -11.20 -8.20
N TRP A 107 -0.22 -12.41 -8.28
CA TRP A 107 1.07 -12.71 -7.69
C TRP A 107 2.19 -11.82 -8.27
N GLY A 108 3.19 -11.51 -7.46
CA GLY A 108 4.34 -10.68 -7.83
C GLY A 108 4.65 -9.56 -6.84
N THR A 109 5.59 -8.70 -7.22
CA THR A 109 6.10 -7.63 -6.35
C THR A 109 5.38 -6.32 -6.61
N TYR A 110 4.87 -5.72 -5.53
CA TYR A 110 4.23 -4.41 -5.53
C TYR A 110 5.09 -3.39 -4.81
N LYS A 111 5.13 -2.17 -5.35
CA LYS A 111 5.73 -0.99 -4.72
C LYS A 111 4.63 -0.01 -4.37
N VAL A 112 4.66 0.47 -3.14
CA VAL A 112 3.68 1.38 -2.55
C VAL A 112 4.40 2.65 -2.12
N GLN A 113 3.94 3.80 -2.58
CA GLN A 113 4.51 5.10 -2.26
C GLN A 113 3.40 6.05 -1.83
N GLU A 114 3.57 6.74 -0.71
CA GLU A 114 2.69 7.84 -0.35
C GLU A 114 2.91 9.01 -1.31
N ILE A 115 1.83 9.49 -1.90
CA ILE A 115 1.82 10.62 -2.85
C ILE A 115 1.18 11.87 -2.24
N LYS A 116 0.41 11.72 -1.16
CA LYS A 116 -0.18 12.81 -0.40
C LYS A 116 -0.35 12.42 1.05
N ALA A 117 0.14 13.25 1.96
CA ALA A 117 0.00 13.07 3.39
C ALA A 117 -1.42 13.43 3.86
N PRO A 118 -1.87 12.87 4.99
CA PRO A 118 -3.00 13.41 5.75
C PRO A 118 -2.80 14.88 6.12
N GLU A 119 -3.90 15.60 6.33
CA GLU A 119 -3.86 17.00 6.77
C GLU A 119 -3.15 17.15 8.13
N GLY A 120 -2.23 18.12 8.22
CA GLY A 120 -1.42 18.35 9.43
C GLY A 120 -0.22 17.42 9.60
N TYR A 121 0.12 16.60 8.59
CA TYR A 121 1.25 15.67 8.60
C TYR A 121 2.22 15.93 7.45
N ASN A 122 3.51 15.61 7.66
CA ASN A 122 4.54 15.70 6.63
C ASN A 122 4.48 14.47 5.72
N LEU A 123 4.54 14.69 4.41
CA LEU A 123 4.61 13.62 3.41
C LEU A 123 5.86 12.77 3.58
N ASN A 124 5.68 11.47 3.73
CA ASN A 124 6.76 10.49 3.73
C ASN A 124 6.81 9.72 2.41
N SER A 125 7.54 10.27 1.44
CA SER A 125 7.65 9.71 0.09
C SER A 125 8.50 8.43 -0.03
N VAL A 126 8.99 7.87 1.08
CA VAL A 126 9.76 6.62 1.09
C VAL A 126 8.85 5.46 0.71
N ALA A 127 9.09 4.87 -0.46
CA ALA A 127 8.33 3.74 -0.93
C ALA A 127 8.68 2.44 -0.19
N GLN A 128 7.68 1.60 0.05
CA GLN A 128 7.86 0.23 0.56
C GLN A 128 7.49 -0.78 -0.53
N THR A 129 8.07 -1.98 -0.47
CA THR A 129 7.79 -3.07 -1.40
C THR A 129 7.24 -4.28 -0.67
N VAL A 130 6.35 -5.02 -1.32
CA VAL A 130 5.75 -6.25 -0.78
C VAL A 130 5.56 -7.29 -1.88
N GLU A 131 5.73 -8.55 -1.54
CA GLU A 131 5.63 -9.66 -2.49
C GLU A 131 4.42 -10.55 -2.20
N VAL A 132 3.56 -10.73 -3.20
CA VAL A 132 2.55 -11.79 -3.23
C VAL A 132 3.21 -13.02 -3.86
N SER A 133 3.76 -13.88 -3.01
CA SER A 133 4.57 -15.05 -3.38
C SER A 133 3.74 -16.33 -3.40
N LYS A 134 4.34 -17.46 -3.80
CA LYS A 134 3.70 -18.79 -3.70
C LYS A 134 3.27 -19.19 -2.28
N PHE A 135 3.86 -18.57 -1.25
CA PHE A 135 3.56 -18.84 0.16
C PHE A 135 2.50 -17.88 0.72
N THR A 136 2.31 -16.73 0.06
CA THR A 136 1.47 -15.64 0.56
C THR A 136 0.30 -15.30 -0.37
N VAL A 137 0.22 -15.92 -1.54
CA VAL A 137 -0.92 -15.83 -2.46
C VAL A 137 -2.21 -16.31 -1.76
N GLY A 138 -3.30 -15.59 -1.95
CA GLY A 138 -4.55 -15.82 -1.21
C GLY A 138 -4.57 -15.26 0.23
N GLN A 139 -3.48 -14.63 0.70
CA GLN A 139 -3.40 -14.00 2.02
C GLN A 139 -3.21 -12.47 1.90
N PRO A 140 -3.80 -11.69 2.82
CA PRO A 140 -3.60 -10.24 2.85
C PRO A 140 -2.17 -9.89 3.26
N GLN A 141 -1.47 -9.17 2.38
CA GLN A 141 -0.17 -8.58 2.68
C GLN A 141 -0.38 -7.26 3.42
N LYS A 142 0.44 -6.95 4.42
CA LYS A 142 0.26 -5.78 5.29
C LYS A 142 1.48 -4.87 5.24
N LEU A 143 1.25 -3.58 5.04
CA LEU A 143 2.27 -2.53 5.14
C LEU A 143 1.83 -1.46 6.15
N ILE A 144 2.80 -0.88 6.85
CA ILE A 144 2.55 0.21 7.79
C ILE A 144 3.38 1.43 7.37
N PHE A 145 2.72 2.56 7.20
CA PHE A 145 3.33 3.84 6.88
C PHE A 145 3.11 4.83 8.01
N LYS A 146 4.15 5.59 8.33
CA LYS A 146 4.16 6.56 9.44
C LYS A 146 4.52 7.95 8.95
N ASP A 147 3.79 8.95 9.43
CA ASP A 147 4.14 10.36 9.24
C ASP A 147 4.39 11.05 10.57
N SER A 148 5.24 12.07 10.50
CA SER A 148 5.41 13.05 11.56
C SER A 148 4.41 14.19 11.41
N LYS A 149 3.99 14.76 12.53
CA LYS A 149 3.11 15.94 12.53
C LYS A 149 3.87 17.14 11.97
N MET A 150 3.16 17.99 11.24
CA MET A 150 3.64 19.33 10.94
C MET A 150 3.64 20.16 12.24
N LEU A 151 4.78 20.78 12.52
CA LEU A 151 4.97 21.64 13.69
C LEU A 151 5.44 23.02 13.23
N GLY A 152 4.97 24.07 13.89
CA GLY A 152 5.36 25.46 13.66
C GLY A 152 6.07 26.09 14.85
N SER A 153 6.39 27.37 14.68
CA SER A 153 6.88 28.25 15.72
C SER A 153 6.22 29.63 15.61
N LEU A 154 5.99 30.27 16.75
CA LEU A 154 5.45 31.62 16.87
C LEU A 154 6.47 32.49 17.63
N VAL A 155 6.71 33.70 17.12
CA VAL A 155 7.54 34.71 17.78
C VAL A 155 6.70 35.97 17.95
N ILE A 156 6.56 36.43 19.19
CA ILE A 156 5.88 37.67 19.55
C ILE A 156 6.95 38.68 19.94
N THR A 157 6.92 39.86 19.31
CA THR A 157 7.79 40.98 19.68
C THR A 157 6.94 42.11 20.22
N LYS A 158 7.15 42.48 21.49
CA LYS A 158 6.44 43.58 22.12
C LYS A 158 7.27 44.86 22.12
N VAL A 159 6.71 45.89 21.50
CA VAL A 159 7.27 47.24 21.46
C VAL A 159 6.33 48.26 22.11
N GLY A 160 6.91 49.34 22.60
CA GLY A 160 6.21 50.59 22.90
C GLY A 160 5.97 51.41 21.64
N ASN A 161 5.18 52.48 21.75
CA ASN A 161 4.90 53.39 20.64
C ASN A 161 6.14 54.16 20.16
N ASP A 162 7.16 54.24 21.02
CA ASP A 162 8.49 54.81 20.75
C ASP A 162 9.46 53.78 20.14
N GLY A 163 9.03 52.53 19.94
CA GLY A 163 9.86 51.43 19.45
C GLY A 163 10.69 50.73 20.53
N ALA A 164 10.61 51.14 21.80
CA ALA A 164 11.32 50.49 22.89
C ALA A 164 10.84 49.04 23.08
N LYS A 165 11.76 48.11 23.34
CA LYS A 165 11.43 46.71 23.64
C LYS A 165 10.87 46.60 25.06
N LEU A 166 9.76 45.87 25.21
CA LEU A 166 9.06 45.77 26.50
C LEU A 166 9.10 44.32 27.01
N SER A 167 9.77 44.11 28.14
CA SER A 167 9.86 42.83 28.83
C SER A 167 8.69 42.63 29.81
N GLY A 168 8.41 41.38 30.18
CA GLY A 168 7.40 41.03 31.18
C GLY A 168 5.94 41.05 30.70
N ALA A 169 5.65 41.36 29.43
CA ALA A 169 4.31 41.25 28.88
C ALA A 169 3.92 39.78 28.69
N GLU A 170 2.74 39.40 29.19
CA GLU A 170 2.18 38.05 29.06
C GLU A 170 1.18 37.97 27.90
N PHE A 171 1.24 36.88 27.13
CA PHE A 171 0.33 36.56 26.04
C PHE A 171 -0.22 35.16 26.23
N THR A 172 -1.53 35.00 26.09
CA THR A 172 -2.16 33.68 26.03
C THR A 172 -2.31 33.29 24.56
N VAL A 173 -1.71 32.18 24.16
CA VAL A 173 -1.82 31.62 22.81
C VAL A 173 -2.77 30.43 22.88
N GLU A 174 -3.93 30.58 22.24
CA GLU A 174 -4.94 29.52 22.12
C GLU A 174 -4.95 28.95 20.69
N GLY A 175 -5.21 27.67 20.56
CA GLY A 175 -5.09 26.97 19.28
C GLY A 175 -5.99 25.73 19.15
N PRO A 176 -5.81 24.95 18.07
CA PRO A 176 -6.69 23.83 17.76
C PRO A 176 -6.62 22.76 18.86
N ASN A 177 -7.70 21.98 18.98
CA ASN A 177 -7.80 20.86 19.92
C ASN A 177 -7.55 21.25 21.39
N GLY A 178 -7.92 22.49 21.78
CA GLY A 178 -7.76 22.99 23.14
C GLY A 178 -6.32 23.34 23.52
N TYR A 179 -5.44 23.57 22.52
CA TYR A 179 -4.11 24.07 22.79
C TYR A 179 -4.18 25.42 23.49
N LYS A 180 -3.50 25.56 24.63
CA LYS A 180 -3.40 26.81 25.37
C LYS A 180 -2.05 26.89 26.05
N GLN A 181 -1.32 27.99 25.84
CA GLN A 181 -0.05 28.29 26.49
C GLN A 181 0.02 29.77 26.85
N VAL A 182 0.69 30.10 27.94
CA VAL A 182 1.02 31.48 28.30
C VAL A 182 2.51 31.69 28.06
N VAL A 183 2.87 32.75 27.35
CA VAL A 183 4.26 33.14 27.09
C VAL A 183 4.52 34.56 27.55
N THR A 184 5.70 34.80 28.09
CA THR A 184 6.11 36.11 28.60
C THR A 184 7.31 36.64 27.82
N THR A 185 7.29 37.92 27.45
CA THR A 185 8.41 38.54 26.74
C THR A 185 9.64 38.67 27.63
N ASP A 186 10.79 38.26 27.10
CA ASP A 186 12.09 38.36 27.74
C ASP A 186 12.63 39.81 27.78
N LYS A 187 13.89 39.97 28.23
CA LYS A 187 14.58 41.26 28.33
C LYS A 187 14.72 42.01 27.00
N ASP A 188 14.63 41.31 25.86
CA ASP A 188 14.72 41.88 24.52
C ASP A 188 13.32 42.14 23.93
N GLY A 189 12.26 41.99 24.75
CA GLY A 189 10.87 42.17 24.38
C GLY A 189 10.32 41.07 23.49
N VAL A 190 10.93 39.87 23.51
CA VAL A 190 10.57 38.75 22.63
C VAL A 190 10.02 37.59 23.44
N ALA A 191 8.93 36.98 22.97
CA ALA A 191 8.43 35.69 23.45
C ALA A 191 8.44 34.69 22.29
N THR A 192 8.95 33.48 22.51
CA THR A 192 9.03 32.43 21.49
C THR A 192 8.29 31.19 21.95
N LEU A 193 7.47 30.63 21.07
CA LEU A 193 6.76 29.37 21.27
C LEU A 193 7.11 28.42 20.12
N ASN A 194 7.76 27.31 20.44
CA ASN A 194 8.22 26.33 19.45
C ASN A 194 7.39 25.05 19.51
N ASN A 195 7.45 24.27 18.43
CA ASN A 195 6.80 22.96 18.32
C ASN A 195 5.28 23.04 18.52
N ILE A 196 4.66 24.13 18.03
CA ILE A 196 3.20 24.24 18.08
C ILE A 196 2.58 23.33 17.02
N PRO A 197 1.52 22.57 17.34
CA PRO A 197 0.79 21.77 16.36
C PRO A 197 0.36 22.57 15.12
N TRP A 198 0.14 21.90 14.01
CA TRP A 198 -0.51 22.54 12.86
C TRP A 198 -1.95 22.99 13.20
N GLY A 199 -2.33 24.19 12.73
CA GLY A 199 -3.69 24.69 12.73
C GLY A 199 -3.78 26.20 12.95
N THR A 200 -4.98 26.69 13.27
CA THR A 200 -5.29 28.12 13.45
C THR A 200 -5.20 28.52 14.92
N TYR A 201 -4.57 29.66 15.19
CA TYR A 201 -4.30 30.17 16.54
C TYR A 201 -4.87 31.57 16.75
N GLU A 202 -5.23 31.88 17.99
CA GLU A 202 -5.67 33.20 18.46
C GLU A 202 -4.73 33.67 19.60
N ILE A 203 -4.46 34.98 19.67
CA ILE A 203 -3.50 35.63 20.60
C ILE A 203 -4.13 36.89 21.18
#